data_AF-A0A535BXU1-F1
#
_entry.id   AF-A0A535BXU1-F1
#
_cell.length_a   1.000
_cell.length_b   1.000
_cell.length_c   1.000
_cell.angle_alpha   90.00
_cell.angle_beta   90.00
_cell.angle_gamma   90.00
#
_symmetry.space_group_name_H-M   'P 1'
#
loop_
_entity.id
_entity.type
_entity.pdbx_description
1 polymer ?
#
loop_
_entity_poly.entity_id
_entity_poly.type
_entity_poly.pdbx_seq_one_letter_code
_entity_poly.pdbx_strand_id
1 'polypeptide(L)'
;MHTLEDLITAYDQTGLKTMILQEFIDWDDYVRCICIGRQDVLPIRYNPRAPFEQRYQISNPVEGSLREQAINDARTLVDALGYDMDTVEFAVKDGVLYAIDFLNPAPDFDNFSIKEDNFRWVLEKMSDLVLAYARGDATPPWRDEQRWWKYVERTAAPNPVQA
;
A
#
# COMPACT_ATOMS: atom_id res chain seq x y z
N MET A 1 -11.47 15.04 -19.53
CA MET A 1 -12.90 14.82 -19.73
C MET A 1 -13.62 15.92 -18.99
N HIS A 2 -14.30 16.79 -19.70
CA HIS A 2 -14.99 17.94 -19.11
C HIS A 2 -16.48 17.97 -19.41
N THR A 3 -16.97 17.03 -20.24
CA THR A 3 -18.36 16.90 -20.67
C THR A 3 -18.84 15.45 -20.56
N LEU A 4 -20.16 15.26 -20.64
CA LEU A 4 -20.75 13.93 -20.70
C LEU A 4 -20.35 13.18 -21.99
N GLU A 5 -20.24 13.90 -23.10
CA GLU A 5 -19.81 13.38 -24.38
C GLU A 5 -18.36 12.85 -24.32
N ASP A 6 -17.46 13.57 -23.64
CA ASP A 6 -16.09 13.10 -23.41
C ASP A 6 -16.08 11.79 -22.60
N LEU A 7 -16.93 11.71 -21.56
CA LEU A 7 -17.05 10.53 -20.70
C LEU A 7 -17.57 9.32 -21.48
N ILE A 8 -18.64 9.49 -22.26
CA ILE A 8 -19.21 8.41 -23.08
C ILE A 8 -18.18 7.94 -24.11
N THR A 9 -17.48 8.88 -24.77
CA THR A 9 -16.44 8.56 -25.73
C THR A 9 -15.30 7.76 -25.09
N ALA A 10 -14.87 8.13 -23.88
CA ALA A 10 -13.85 7.38 -23.15
C ALA A 10 -14.37 5.99 -22.72
N TYR A 11 -15.62 5.90 -22.26
CA TYR A 11 -16.26 4.64 -21.87
C TYR A 11 -16.32 3.65 -23.04
N ASP A 12 -16.76 4.10 -24.22
CA ASP A 12 -16.86 3.24 -25.41
C ASP A 12 -15.51 2.67 -25.87
N GLN A 13 -14.40 3.34 -25.52
CA GLN A 13 -13.04 2.88 -25.80
C GLN A 13 -12.53 1.82 -24.80
N THR A 14 -13.26 1.55 -23.71
CA THR A 14 -12.82 0.62 -22.66
C THR A 14 -13.07 -0.85 -23.01
N GLY A 15 -13.92 -1.12 -24.01
CA GLY A 15 -14.23 -2.47 -24.48
C GLY A 15 -14.96 -3.30 -23.42
N LEU A 16 -14.36 -4.41 -23.01
CA LEU A 16 -14.93 -5.32 -21.99
C LEU A 16 -14.38 -5.08 -20.58
N LYS A 17 -13.59 -4.01 -20.38
CA LYS A 17 -12.99 -3.71 -19.07
C LYS A 17 -14.04 -3.19 -18.11
N THR A 18 -13.96 -3.62 -16.85
CA THR A 18 -14.72 -2.99 -15.77
C THR A 18 -14.01 -1.69 -15.37
N MET A 19 -14.76 -0.60 -15.30
CA MET A 19 -14.22 0.74 -15.04
C MET A 19 -14.88 1.33 -13.79
N ILE A 20 -14.12 2.14 -13.06
CA ILE A 20 -14.63 2.96 -11.95
C ILE A 20 -14.60 4.41 -12.43
N LEU A 21 -15.75 5.09 -12.32
CA LEU A 21 -15.84 6.54 -12.52
C LEU A 21 -15.73 7.23 -11.17
N GLN A 22 -14.82 8.19 -11.06
CA GLN A 22 -14.60 8.98 -9.85
C GLN A 22 -14.51 10.47 -10.19
N GLU A 23 -14.83 11.32 -9.22
CA GLU A 23 -14.55 12.75 -9.29
C GLU A 23 -13.04 12.98 -9.37
N PHE A 24 -12.63 13.95 -10.20
CA PHE A 24 -11.25 14.41 -10.19
C PHE A 24 -11.04 15.42 -9.06
N ILE A 25 -10.23 15.05 -8.07
CA ILE A 25 -9.84 15.94 -6.98
C ILE A 25 -8.70 16.83 -7.46
N ASP A 26 -8.87 18.15 -7.50
CA ASP A 26 -7.77 19.09 -7.80
C ASP A 26 -6.96 19.39 -6.54
N TRP A 27 -5.99 18.53 -6.26
CA TRP A 27 -5.26 18.45 -4.98
C TRP A 27 -4.16 19.51 -4.81
N ASP A 28 -3.91 19.87 -3.55
CA ASP A 28 -2.83 20.79 -3.14
C ASP A 28 -1.56 20.01 -2.70
N ASP A 29 -1.74 18.80 -2.15
CA ASP A 29 -0.67 17.87 -1.77
C ASP A 29 -1.10 16.44 -2.14
N TYR A 30 -0.16 15.51 -2.19
CA TYR A 30 -0.46 14.13 -2.55
C TYR A 30 0.49 13.18 -1.81
N VAL A 31 -0.10 12.20 -1.11
CA VAL A 31 0.61 11.33 -0.18
C VAL A 31 0.39 9.89 -0.61
N ARG A 32 1.47 9.12 -0.74
CA ARG A 32 1.44 7.67 -0.87
C ARG A 32 1.99 7.03 0.40
N CYS A 33 1.22 6.16 1.00
CA CYS A 33 1.55 5.43 2.21
C CYS A 33 1.95 4.00 1.85
N ILE A 34 3.18 3.62 2.16
CA ILE A 34 3.58 2.21 2.13
C ILE A 34 3.05 1.55 3.41
N CYS A 35 2.29 0.47 3.28
CA CYS A 35 1.66 -0.23 4.39
C CYS A 35 2.20 -1.66 4.50
N ILE A 36 2.66 -2.05 5.69
CA ILE A 36 3.22 -3.36 5.99
C ILE A 36 2.61 -3.93 7.27
N GLY A 37 2.18 -5.19 7.23
CA GLY A 37 1.59 -5.93 8.36
C GLY A 37 0.34 -5.29 8.95
N ARG A 38 -0.39 -4.46 8.18
CA ARG A 38 -1.56 -3.67 8.62
C ARG A 38 -1.29 -2.68 9.77
N GLN A 39 -0.02 -2.51 10.17
CA GLN A 39 0.38 -1.73 11.34
C GLN A 39 1.46 -0.72 10.99
N ASP A 40 2.51 -1.12 10.28
CA ASP A 40 3.59 -0.24 9.90
C ASP A 40 3.19 0.55 8.66
N VAL A 41 3.11 1.88 8.78
CA VAL A 41 2.74 2.77 7.67
C VAL A 41 3.75 3.89 7.51
N LEU A 42 4.26 4.03 6.28
CA LEU A 42 5.22 5.06 5.88
C LEU A 42 4.59 6.00 4.83
N PRO A 43 3.98 7.12 5.27
CA PRO A 43 3.58 8.21 4.38
C PRO A 43 4.77 8.91 3.74
N ILE A 44 4.71 9.08 2.42
CA ILE A 44 5.71 9.76 1.59
C ILE A 44 4.96 10.69 0.63
N ARG A 45 5.46 11.92 0.41
CA ARG A 45 4.91 12.78 -0.64
C ARG A 45 5.16 12.16 -2.01
N TYR A 46 4.14 12.16 -2.85
CA TYR A 46 4.15 11.46 -4.12
C TYR A 46 3.59 12.33 -5.23
N ASN A 47 4.28 12.48 -6.35
CA ASN A 47 3.77 13.23 -7.50
C ASN A 47 3.43 12.26 -8.65
N PRO A 48 2.15 11.90 -8.85
CA PRO A 48 1.75 10.98 -9.91
C PRO A 48 2.03 11.50 -11.33
N ARG A 49 2.24 12.83 -11.48
CA ARG A 49 2.54 13.49 -12.77
C ARG A 49 4.03 13.53 -13.09
N ALA A 50 4.91 13.21 -12.15
CA ALA A 50 6.35 13.21 -12.37
C ALA A 50 6.82 11.95 -13.13
N PRO A 51 8.01 11.99 -13.77
CA PRO A 51 8.72 10.79 -14.20
C PRO A 51 8.80 9.77 -13.06
N PHE A 52 8.75 8.48 -13.40
CA PHE A 52 8.56 7.39 -12.44
C PHE A 52 9.55 7.45 -11.26
N GLU A 53 10.83 7.66 -11.54
CA GLU A 53 11.90 7.74 -10.56
C GLU A 53 11.86 9.02 -9.71
N GLN A 54 11.07 10.02 -10.08
CA GLN A 54 10.93 11.30 -9.39
C GLN A 54 9.61 11.42 -8.61
N ARG A 55 8.76 10.40 -8.65
CA ARG A 55 7.44 10.47 -8.02
C ARG A 55 7.53 10.53 -6.50
N TYR A 56 8.41 9.75 -5.87
CA TYR A 56 8.62 9.79 -4.42
C TYR A 56 9.52 10.97 -4.02
N GLN A 57 8.98 11.88 -3.21
CA GLN A 57 9.65 13.10 -2.78
C GLN A 57 10.11 12.98 -1.33
N ILE A 58 11.41 12.77 -1.14
CA ILE A 58 12.02 12.62 0.20
C ILE A 58 12.49 13.94 0.81
N SER A 59 12.71 14.98 0.00
CA SER A 59 13.19 16.29 0.47
C SER A 59 12.11 17.13 1.15
N ASN A 60 10.85 16.70 1.09
CA ASN A 60 9.70 17.38 1.68
C ASN A 60 8.85 16.33 2.44
N PRO A 61 9.23 15.94 3.67
CA PRO A 61 8.56 14.87 4.40
C PRO A 61 7.14 15.25 4.83
N VAL A 62 6.24 14.26 4.84
CA VAL A 62 4.88 14.43 5.38
C VAL A 62 4.98 14.53 6.90
N GLU A 63 4.49 15.63 7.49
CA GLU A 63 4.67 15.95 8.91
C GLU A 63 3.34 16.36 9.57
N GLY A 64 3.35 16.46 10.90
CA GLY A 64 2.23 16.98 11.70
C GLY A 64 0.94 16.17 11.56
N SER A 65 -0.20 16.86 11.64
CA SER A 65 -1.53 16.25 11.60
C SER A 65 -1.81 15.51 10.29
N LEU A 66 -1.29 16.01 9.17
CA LEU A 66 -1.42 15.34 7.87
C LEU A 66 -0.80 13.94 7.90
N ARG A 67 0.39 13.82 8.51
CA ARG A 67 1.06 12.53 8.67
C ARG A 67 0.25 11.58 9.53
N GLU A 68 -0.20 12.04 10.69
CA GLU A 68 -0.95 11.23 11.64
C GLU A 68 -2.26 10.72 11.02
N GLN A 69 -2.97 11.60 10.31
CA GLN A 69 -4.20 11.24 9.62
C GLN A 69 -3.95 10.25 8.48
N ALA A 70 -2.93 10.48 7.63
CA ALA A 70 -2.58 9.55 6.56
C ALA A 70 -2.26 8.14 7.09
N ILE A 71 -1.55 8.05 8.23
CA ILE A 71 -1.26 6.77 8.89
C ILE A 71 -2.55 6.09 9.34
N ASN A 72 -3.44 6.81 10.03
CA ASN A 72 -4.67 6.24 10.57
C ASN A 72 -5.64 5.80 9.47
N ASP A 73 -5.81 6.62 8.44
CA ASP A 73 -6.71 6.32 7.33
C ASP A 73 -6.18 5.15 6.49
N ALA A 74 -4.87 5.12 6.20
CA ALA A 74 -4.26 3.99 5.50
C ALA A 74 -4.36 2.69 6.29
N ARG A 75 -4.10 2.71 7.61
CA ARG A 75 -4.29 1.55 8.49
C ARG A 75 -5.73 1.05 8.44
N THR A 76 -6.70 1.96 8.52
CA THR A 76 -8.13 1.60 8.46
C THR A 76 -8.47 0.89 7.15
N LEU A 77 -7.95 1.39 6.01
CA LEU A 77 -8.19 0.78 4.69
C LEU A 77 -7.56 -0.60 4.58
N VAL A 78 -6.27 -0.76 4.87
CA VAL A 78 -5.60 -2.06 4.75
C VAL A 78 -6.15 -3.08 5.75
N ASP A 79 -6.60 -2.61 6.93
CA ASP A 79 -7.26 -3.45 7.92
C ASP A 79 -8.61 -3.96 7.38
N ALA A 80 -9.45 -3.07 6.87
CA ALA A 80 -10.73 -3.44 6.28
C ALA A 80 -10.61 -4.37 5.06
N LEU A 81 -9.56 -4.21 4.25
CA LEU A 81 -9.40 -4.91 2.97
C LEU A 81 -8.60 -6.21 3.04
N GLY A 82 -7.91 -6.48 4.15
CA GLY A 82 -7.15 -7.74 4.29
C GLY A 82 -5.72 -7.69 3.75
N TYR A 83 -5.16 -6.50 3.50
CA TYR A 83 -3.83 -6.38 2.92
C TYR A 83 -2.73 -6.23 3.97
N ASP A 84 -1.82 -7.19 4.02
CA ASP A 84 -0.57 -7.08 4.80
C ASP A 84 0.51 -6.28 4.10
N MET A 85 0.40 -6.10 2.78
CA MET A 85 1.25 -5.21 2.03
C MET A 85 0.38 -4.47 1.03
N ASP A 86 0.50 -3.15 0.99
CA ASP A 86 -0.23 -2.30 0.05
C ASP A 86 0.45 -0.92 -0.08
N THR A 87 0.07 -0.18 -1.11
CA THR A 87 0.27 1.28 -1.12
C THR A 87 -1.07 1.98 -1.19
N VAL A 88 -1.29 2.90 -0.25
CA VAL A 88 -2.51 3.72 -0.18
C VAL A 88 -2.17 5.16 -0.57
N GLU A 89 -2.89 5.71 -1.53
CA GLU A 89 -2.72 7.06 -2.05
C GLU A 89 -3.86 7.99 -1.63
N PHE A 90 -3.49 9.17 -1.18
CA PHE A 90 -4.38 10.25 -0.83
C PHE A 90 -4.07 11.51 -1.65
N ALA A 91 -5.09 12.00 -2.36
CA ALA A 91 -5.14 13.38 -2.82
C ALA A 91 -5.56 14.28 -1.65
N VAL A 92 -4.78 15.30 -1.34
CA VAL A 92 -5.07 16.22 -0.23
C VAL A 92 -5.65 17.51 -0.79
N LYS A 93 -6.86 17.87 -0.38
CA LYS A 93 -7.52 19.12 -0.78
C LYS A 93 -8.16 19.79 0.43
N ASP A 94 -7.81 21.05 0.68
CA ASP A 94 -8.35 21.85 1.79
C ASP A 94 -8.23 21.13 3.16
N GLY A 95 -7.12 20.40 3.33
CA GLY A 95 -6.83 19.61 4.54
C GLY A 95 -7.56 18.27 4.65
N VAL A 96 -8.36 17.87 3.64
CA VAL A 96 -9.06 16.59 3.58
C VAL A 96 -8.26 15.59 2.74
N LEU A 97 -8.12 14.36 3.22
CA LEU A 97 -7.49 13.25 2.49
C LEU A 97 -8.56 12.46 1.74
N TYR A 98 -8.50 12.48 0.42
CA TYR A 98 -9.34 11.68 -0.47
C TYR A 98 -8.56 10.45 -0.92
N ALA A 99 -9.03 9.25 -0.57
CA ALA A 99 -8.40 8.01 -1.02
C ALA A 99 -8.62 7.83 -2.54
N ILE A 100 -7.52 7.69 -3.30
CA ILE A 100 -7.54 7.61 -4.77
C ILE A 100 -7.17 6.21 -5.27
N ASP A 101 -6.14 5.61 -4.69
CA ASP A 101 -5.68 4.26 -5.01
C ASP A 101 -5.31 3.56 -3.70
N PHE A 102 -5.91 2.42 -3.43
CA PHE A 102 -5.74 1.67 -2.18
C PHE A 102 -5.92 0.16 -2.42
N LEU A 103 -5.64 -0.27 -3.66
CA LEU A 103 -5.82 -1.64 -4.12
C LEU A 103 -4.56 -2.12 -4.86
N ASN A 104 -3.38 -1.79 -4.33
CA ASN A 104 -2.09 -2.14 -4.92
C ASN A 104 -1.24 -3.06 -3.99
N PRO A 105 -1.68 -4.31 -3.76
CA PRO A 105 -1.04 -5.23 -2.80
C PRO A 105 0.25 -5.89 -3.30
N ALA A 106 0.78 -5.43 -4.44
CA ALA A 106 2.06 -5.86 -4.99
C ALA A 106 2.84 -4.65 -5.55
N PRO A 107 3.14 -3.66 -4.70
CA PRO A 107 3.76 -2.42 -5.12
C PRO A 107 5.21 -2.62 -5.54
N ASP A 108 5.66 -1.81 -6.50
CA ASP A 108 7.06 -1.72 -6.88
C ASP A 108 7.83 -0.88 -5.84
N PHE A 109 8.66 -1.57 -5.06
CA PHE A 109 9.53 -1.00 -4.03
C PHE A 109 11.00 -0.96 -4.45
N ASP A 110 11.31 -0.83 -5.74
CA ASP A 110 12.69 -0.69 -6.16
C ASP A 110 13.34 0.59 -5.58
N ASN A 111 14.58 0.46 -5.12
CA ASN A 111 15.37 1.50 -4.47
C ASN A 111 15.45 2.79 -5.33
N PHE A 112 15.64 2.66 -6.64
CA PHE A 112 15.74 3.86 -7.50
C PHE A 112 14.43 4.68 -7.50
N SER A 113 13.29 4.01 -7.29
CA SER A 113 11.97 4.62 -7.23
C SER A 113 11.70 5.20 -5.84
N ILE A 114 11.65 4.35 -4.81
CA ILE A 114 11.23 4.75 -3.45
C ILE A 114 12.33 5.41 -2.63
N LYS A 115 13.58 5.38 -3.11
CA LYS A 115 14.79 5.87 -2.43
C LYS A 115 15.29 4.95 -1.31
N GLU A 116 16.59 5.03 -1.06
CA GLU A 116 17.35 4.09 -0.23
C GLU A 116 16.78 3.91 1.18
N ASP A 117 16.46 4.99 1.88
CA ASP A 117 15.98 4.88 3.27
C ASP A 117 14.58 4.26 3.35
N ASN A 118 13.71 4.56 2.38
CA ASN A 118 12.39 3.95 2.31
C ASN A 118 12.52 2.47 1.91
N PHE A 119 13.41 2.13 0.99
CA PHE A 119 13.71 0.75 0.63
C PHE A 119 14.22 -0.06 1.82
N ARG A 120 15.15 0.49 2.59
CA ARG A 120 15.65 -0.15 3.81
C ARG A 120 14.53 -0.36 4.82
N TRP A 121 13.67 0.64 5.01
CA TRP A 121 12.52 0.55 5.90
C TRP A 121 11.56 -0.57 5.47
N VAL A 122 11.23 -0.65 4.18
CA VAL A 122 10.38 -1.73 3.63
C VAL A 122 11.00 -3.09 3.88
N LEU A 123 12.30 -3.24 3.57
CA LEU A 123 13.01 -4.50 3.76
C LEU A 123 13.00 -4.94 5.22
N GLU A 124 13.24 -4.02 6.15
CA GLU A 124 13.19 -4.27 7.59
C GLU A 124 11.79 -4.72 8.01
N LYS A 125 10.75 -3.93 7.74
CA LYS A 125 9.38 -4.22 8.21
C LYS A 125 8.79 -5.48 7.60
N MET A 126 9.05 -5.72 6.31
CA MET A 126 8.64 -6.98 5.68
C MET A 126 9.39 -8.17 6.26
N SER A 127 10.69 -8.04 6.54
CA SER A 127 11.48 -9.11 7.15
C SER A 127 10.99 -9.44 8.57
N ASP A 128 10.74 -8.42 9.38
CA ASP A 128 10.21 -8.58 10.74
C ASP A 128 8.84 -9.26 10.72
N LEU A 129 7.94 -8.83 9.83
CA LEU A 129 6.61 -9.43 9.67
C LEU A 129 6.68 -10.92 9.34
N VAL A 130 7.45 -11.30 8.31
CA VAL A 130 7.53 -12.71 7.88
C VAL A 130 8.25 -13.56 8.93
N LEU A 131 9.24 -13.02 9.64
CA LEU A 131 9.91 -13.72 10.74
C LEU A 131 8.97 -13.94 11.92
N ALA A 132 8.16 -12.94 12.28
CA ALA A 132 7.16 -13.06 13.34
C ALA A 132 6.13 -14.15 13.00
N TYR A 133 5.67 -14.21 11.75
CA TYR A 133 4.79 -15.28 11.27
C TYR A 133 5.45 -16.65 11.29
N ALA A 134 6.71 -16.76 10.84
CA ALA A 134 7.43 -18.02 10.81
C ALA A 134 7.77 -18.58 12.21
N ARG A 135 8.04 -17.69 13.17
CA ARG A 135 8.35 -18.05 14.57
C ARG A 135 7.09 -18.26 15.42
N GLY A 136 5.92 -17.82 14.94
CA GLY A 136 4.67 -17.85 15.68
C GLY A 136 4.50 -16.72 16.69
N ASP A 137 5.33 -15.68 16.60
CA ASP A 137 5.23 -14.47 17.43
C ASP A 137 4.01 -13.61 17.02
N ALA A 138 3.57 -13.74 15.78
CA ALA A 138 2.33 -13.18 15.25
C ALA A 138 1.60 -14.23 14.40
N THR A 139 0.29 -14.11 14.30
CA THR A 139 -0.53 -14.97 13.43
C THR A 139 -0.99 -14.17 12.22
N PRO A 140 -0.73 -14.64 10.98
CA PRO A 140 -1.27 -14.00 9.79
C PRO A 140 -2.80 -13.98 9.86
N PRO A 141 -3.47 -12.87 9.51
CA PRO A 141 -4.92 -12.76 9.66
C PRO A 141 -5.68 -13.73 8.74
N TRP A 142 -5.11 -14.08 7.58
CA TRP A 142 -5.65 -15.08 6.64
C TRP A 142 -5.27 -16.53 6.97
N ARG A 143 -4.68 -16.79 8.15
CA ARG A 143 -4.39 -18.15 8.60
C ARG A 143 -5.67 -18.97 8.56
N ASP A 144 -5.58 -20.19 8.03
CA ASP A 144 -6.70 -21.12 7.81
C ASP A 144 -7.77 -20.67 6.78
N GLU A 145 -7.71 -19.45 6.24
CA GLU A 145 -8.64 -18.99 5.19
C GLU A 145 -8.22 -19.48 3.80
N GLN A 146 -6.91 -19.64 3.59
CA GLN A 146 -6.36 -20.04 2.30
C GLN A 146 -6.33 -21.57 2.15
N ARG A 147 -6.83 -22.08 1.01
CA ARG A 147 -6.91 -23.53 0.74
C ARG A 147 -5.57 -24.27 0.82
N TRP A 148 -4.44 -23.57 0.63
CA TRP A 148 -3.11 -24.13 0.70
C TRP A 148 -2.56 -24.27 2.12
N TRP A 149 -3.20 -23.63 3.12
CA TRP A 149 -2.71 -23.61 4.50
C TRP A 149 -2.57 -25.01 5.11
N LYS A 150 -3.46 -25.95 4.73
CA LYS A 150 -3.40 -27.38 5.09
C LYS A 150 -2.08 -28.09 4.75
N TYR A 151 -1.23 -27.50 3.91
CA TYR A 151 0.08 -28.04 3.56
C TYR A 151 1.21 -27.50 4.43
N VAL A 152 1.03 -26.37 5.11
CA VAL A 152 2.02 -25.73 6.00
C VAL A 152 2.16 -26.51 7.31
N GLU A 153 1.06 -27.04 7.84
CA GLU A 153 1.07 -27.82 9.10
C GLU A 153 1.83 -29.16 9.00
N ARG A 154 2.11 -29.65 7.79
CA ARG A 154 2.79 -30.94 7.59
C ARG A 154 4.31 -30.88 7.69
N THR A 155 4.91 -29.69 7.67
CA THR A 155 6.32 -29.51 8.00
C THR A 155 6.47 -29.35 9.51
N ALA A 156 6.36 -30.47 10.24
CA ALA A 156 6.82 -30.52 11.63
C ALA A 156 8.29 -30.06 11.67
N ALA A 157 8.62 -29.19 12.61
CA ALA A 157 10.00 -28.75 12.84
C ALA A 157 10.91 -29.99 12.94
N PRO A 158 12.10 -29.99 12.30
CA PRO A 158 13.03 -31.09 12.46
C PRO A 158 13.33 -31.27 13.95
N ASN A 159 13.27 -32.52 14.42
CA ASN A 159 13.61 -32.86 15.80
C ASN A 159 14.97 -32.24 16.15
N PRO A 160 15.13 -31.64 17.35
CA PRO A 160 16.41 -31.10 17.77
C PRO A 160 17.46 -32.21 17.67
N VAL A 161 18.55 -31.93 16.95
CA VAL A 161 19.69 -32.84 16.83
C VAL A 161 20.25 -33.04 18.25
N GLN A 162 20.13 -34.26 18.78
CA GLN A 162 20.74 -34.62 20.05
C GLN A 162 22.27 -34.54 19.89
N ALA A 163 22.91 -33.79 20.78
CA ALA A 163 24.36 -33.63 20.85
C ALA A 163 25.05 -34.89 21.39
#